data_AF-A0A843S0U6-F1
#
_entry.id   AF-A0A843S0U6-F1
#
_cell.length_a   1.000
_cell.length_b   1.000
_cell.length_c   1.000
_cell.angle_alpha   90.00
_cell.angle_beta   90.00
_cell.angle_gamma   90.00
#
_symmetry.space_group_name_H-M   'P 1'
#
loop_
_entity.id
_entity.type
_entity.pdbx_description
1 polymer ?
#
loop_
_entity_poly.entity_id
_entity_poly.type
_entity_poly.pdbx_seq_one_letter_code
_entity_poly.pdbx_strand_id
1 'polypeptide(L)' 'MSRTVVDIDEQALIEAMKEYGTSTKVEAVNRALREVANRRAKRLRKAFKVWDRMAADMVEVDWDEAWRRRG' A
#
# COMPACT_ATOMS: atom_id res chain seq x y z
N MET A 1 7.07 -23.96 -0.03
CA MET A 1 7.89 -22.96 -0.76
C MET A 1 8.45 -23.66 -1.99
N SER A 2 8.30 -23.11 -3.20
CA SER A 2 8.94 -23.66 -4.41
C SER A 2 10.34 -23.06 -4.57
N ARG A 3 11.29 -23.86 -5.08
CA ARG A 3 12.64 -23.38 -5.37
C ARG A 3 12.66 -22.75 -6.76
N THR A 4 13.11 -21.50 -6.84
CA THR A 4 13.28 -20.76 -8.09
C THR A 4 14.71 -20.26 -8.15
N VAL A 5 15.36 -20.37 -9.31
CA VAL A 5 16.70 -19.84 -9.56
C VAL A 5 16.55 -18.57 -10.38
N VAL A 6 17.05 -17.46 -9.85
CA VAL A 6 17.03 -16.14 -10.49
C VAL A 6 18.36 -15.45 -10.23
N ASP A 7 18.81 -14.66 -11.20
CA ASP A 7 19.91 -13.73 -10.98
C ASP A 7 19.38 -12.46 -10.32
N ILE A 8 20.09 -11.97 -9.31
CA ILE A 8 19.72 -10.79 -8.53
C ILE A 8 20.97 -9.91 -8.42
N ASP A 9 20.77 -8.59 -8.54
CA ASP A 9 21.82 -7.62 -8.22
C ASP A 9 22.25 -7.79 -6.75
N GLU A 10 23.50 -8.19 -6.56
CA GLU A 10 24.06 -8.48 -5.23
C GLU A 10 24.15 -7.21 -4.36
N GLN A 11 24.43 -6.04 -4.95
CA GLN A 11 24.54 -4.80 -4.19
C GLN A 11 23.16 -4.37 -3.68
N ALA A 12 22.14 -4.40 -4.55
CA ALA A 12 20.78 -4.10 -4.16
C ALA A 12 20.26 -5.07 -3.09
N LEU A 13 20.61 -6.36 -3.19
CA LEU A 13 20.25 -7.36 -2.18
C LEU A 13 20.91 -7.08 -0.83
N ILE A 14 22.19 -6.69 -0.81
CA ILE A 14 22.90 -6.32 0.42
C ILE A 14 22.28 -5.08 1.06
N GLU A 15 21.92 -4.07 0.26
CA GLU A 15 21.23 -2.87 0.77
C GLU A 15 19.89 -3.21 1.39
N ALA A 16 19.08 -4.02 0.72
CA ALA A 16 17.81 -4.50 1.25
C ALA A 16 18.01 -5.31 2.55
N MET A 17 19.04 -6.17 2.62
CA MET A 17 19.37 -6.91 3.84
C MET A 17 19.71 -5.98 5.00
N LYS A 18 20.47 -4.91 4.75
CA LYS A 18 20.79 -3.88 5.77
C LYS A 18 19.54 -3.12 6.21
N GLU A 19 18.72 -2.66 5.27
CA GLU A 19 17.49 -1.91 5.56
C GLU A 19 16.51 -2.75 6.39
N TYR A 20 16.37 -4.03 6.05
CA TYR A 20 15.47 -4.92 6.78
C TYR A 20 16.09 -5.56 8.04
N GLY A 21 17.41 -5.50 8.22
CA GLY A 21 18.13 -6.14 9.32
C GLY A 21 18.09 -7.67 9.25
N THR A 22 18.04 -8.24 8.05
CA THR A 22 17.93 -9.70 7.85
C THR A 22 19.30 -10.35 7.74
N SER A 23 19.44 -11.56 8.28
CA SER A 23 20.71 -12.30 8.24
C SER A 23 20.87 -13.17 7.00
N THR A 24 19.79 -13.40 6.23
CA THR A 24 19.82 -14.24 5.03
C THR A 24 19.18 -13.57 3.81
N LYS A 25 19.71 -13.91 2.63
CA LYS A 25 19.19 -13.45 1.33
C LYS A 25 17.72 -13.82 1.13
N VAL A 26 17.35 -15.05 1.49
CA VAL A 26 15.97 -15.54 1.36
C VAL A 26 15.01 -14.76 2.25
N GLU A 27 15.43 -14.41 3.46
CA GLU A 27 14.62 -13.60 4.37
C GLU A 27 14.39 -12.19 3.80
N ALA A 28 15.44 -11.53 3.30
CA ALA A 28 15.34 -10.22 2.66
C ALA A 28 14.38 -10.25 1.46
N VAL A 29 14.56 -11.21 0.55
CA VAL A 29 13.72 -11.34 -0.65
C VAL A 29 12.27 -11.60 -0.26
N ASN A 30 12.01 -12.54 0.65
CA ASN A 30 10.64 -12.83 1.10
C ASN A 30 9.99 -11.62 1.79
N ARG A 31 10.76 -10.87 2.59
CA ARG A 31 10.26 -9.67 3.26
C ARG A 31 9.94 -8.56 2.26
N ALA A 32 10.81 -8.29 1.30
CA ALA A 32 10.58 -7.33 0.23
C ALA A 32 9.33 -7.67 -0.59
N LEU A 33 9.18 -8.93 -1.01
CA LEU A 33 8.02 -9.39 -1.78
C LEU A 33 6.70 -9.22 -1.01
N ARG A 34 6.69 -9.59 0.27
CA ARG A 34 5.52 -9.39 1.16
C ARG A 34 5.21 -7.92 1.34
N GLU A 35 6.22 -7.08 1.51
CA GLU A 35 6.03 -5.66 1.67
C GLU A 35 5.37 -5.06 0.41
N VAL A 36 5.88 -5.37 -0.79
CA VAL A 36 5.32 -4.88 -2.06
C VAL A 36 3.89 -5.37 -2.26
N ALA A 37 3.59 -6.64 -1.99
CA ALA A 37 2.24 -7.17 -2.03
C ALA A 37 1.30 -6.41 -1.08
N ASN A 38 1.78 -6.10 0.14
CA ASN A 38 1.03 -5.36 1.13
C ASN A 38 0.90 -3.87 0.83
N ARG A 39 1.87 -3.25 0.13
CA ARG A 39 1.81 -1.83 -0.28
C ARG A 39 0.57 -1.57 -1.14
N ARG A 40 0.21 -2.49 -2.05
CA ARG A 40 -1.01 -2.37 -2.87
C ARG A 40 -2.27 -2.39 -2.01
N ALA A 41 -2.39 -3.38 -1.11
CA ALA A 41 -3.53 -3.48 -0.20
C ALA A 41 -3.65 -2.25 0.72
N LYS A 42 -2.53 -1.74 1.24
CA LYS A 42 -2.48 -0.55 2.10
C LYS A 42 -2.91 0.71 1.35
N ARG A 43 -2.51 0.89 0.08
CA ARG A 43 -2.96 2.02 -0.76
C ARG A 43 -4.47 2.00 -0.99
N LEU A 44 -5.03 0.85 -1.35
CA LEU A 44 -6.47 0.71 -1.56
C LEU A 44 -7.25 0.97 -0.27
N ARG A 45 -6.85 0.39 0.86
CA ARG A 45 -7.49 0.65 2.16
C ARG A 45 -7.45 2.13 2.55
N LYS A 46 -6.33 2.82 2.29
CA LYS A 46 -6.23 4.26 2.54
C LYS A 46 -7.22 5.04 1.67
N ALA A 47 -7.31 4.71 0.38
CA ALA A 47 -8.27 5.34 -0.52
C ALA A 47 -9.70 5.13 0.00
N PHE A 48 -10.11 3.88 0.30
CA PHE A 48 -11.44 3.59 0.84
C PHE A 48 -11.76 4.36 2.12
N LYS A 49 -10.81 4.49 3.05
CA LYS A 49 -11.02 5.31 4.27
C LYS A 49 -11.26 6.80 3.97
N VAL A 50 -10.64 7.33 2.92
CA VAL A 50 -10.89 8.72 2.49
C VAL A 50 -12.29 8.82 1.89
N TRP A 51 -12.68 7.86 1.05
CA TRP A 51 -14.03 7.77 0.50
C TRP A 51 -15.11 7.63 1.58
N ASP A 52 -14.92 6.75 2.57
CA ASP A 52 -15.88 6.55 3.68
C ASP A 52 -16.07 7.84 4.48
N ARG A 53 -14.99 8.58 4.74
CA ARG A 53 -15.08 9.88 5.43
C ARG A 53 -15.85 10.89 4.59
N MET A 54 -15.51 11.01 3.30
CA MET A 54 -16.22 11.91 2.39
C MET A 54 -17.69 11.54 2.27
N ALA A 55 -18.03 10.25 2.20
CA ALA A 55 -19.40 9.77 2.15
C ALA A 55 -20.16 10.12 3.44
N ALA A 56 -19.54 9.95 4.61
CA ALA A 56 -20.13 10.35 5.88
C ALA A 56 -20.40 11.87 5.93
N ASP A 57 -19.43 12.69 5.50
CA ASP A 57 -19.59 14.15 5.43
C ASP A 57 -20.67 14.56 4.40
N MET A 58 -20.85 13.79 3.32
CA MET A 58 -21.88 14.04 2.28
C MET A 58 -23.29 13.61 2.68
N VAL A 59 -23.45 12.68 3.63
CA VAL A 59 -24.76 12.25 4.15
C VAL A 59 -25.40 13.33 5.02
N GLU A 60 -24.61 14.26 5.57
CA GLU A 60 -25.11 15.40 6.34
C GLU A 60 -25.44 16.64 5.47
N VAL A 61 -25.15 16.61 4.16
CA VAL A 61 -25.43 17.73 3.25
C VAL A 61 -26.85 17.60 2.69
N ASP A 62 -27.69 18.61 2.95
CA ASP A 62 -28.94 18.80 2.21
C ASP A 62 -28.61 19.31 0.79
N TRP A 63 -28.52 18.37 -0.14
CA TRP A 63 -28.21 18.62 -1.55
C TRP A 63 -29.29 19.46 -2.24
N ASP A 64 -30.55 19.36 -1.82
CA ASP A 64 -31.64 20.14 -2.41
C ASP A 64 -31.51 21.63 -2.05
N GLU A 65 -30.98 21.94 -0.86
CA GLU A 65 -30.67 23.33 -0.45
C GLU A 65 -29.42 23.88 -1.13
N ALA A 66 -28.38 23.04 -1.31
CA ALA A 66 -27.12 23.44 -1.92
C ALA A 66 -27.27 23.86 -3.40
N TRP A 67 -28.11 23.16 -4.17
CA TRP A 67 -28.41 23.51 -5.57
C TRP A 67 -29.28 24.76 -5.70
N ARG A 68 -30.18 25.02 -4.74
CA ARG A 68 -31.03 26.22 -4.70
C ARG A 68 -30.27 27.53 -4.44
N ARG A 69 -29.09 27.48 -3.81
CA ARG A 69 -28.26 28.68 -3.54
C ARG A 69 -27.38 29.14 -4.71
N ARG A 70 -27.27 28.35 -5.78
CA ARG A 70 -26.45 28.67 -6.97
C ARG A 70 -27.24 29.11 -8.20
N GLY A 71 -28.58 29.03 -8.17
CA GLY A 71 -29.47 29.59 -9.18
C GLY A 71 -30.03 30.94 -8.72
#